data_AF-A0A355BAG2-F1
#
_entry.id   AF-A0A355BAG2-F1
#
_cell.length_a   1.000
_cell.length_b   1.000
_cell.length_c   1.000
_cell.angle_alpha   90.00
_cell.angle_beta   90.00
_cell.angle_gamma   90.00
#
_symmetry.space_group_name_H-M   'P 1'
#
loop_
_entity.id
_entity.type
_entity.pdbx_description
1 polymer ?
#
loop_
_entity_poly.entity_id
_entity_poly.type
_entity_poly.pdbx_seq_one_letter_code
_entity_poly.pdbx_strand_id
1 'polypeptide(L)'
;MKTITHRIAYLCLLLFSVINVYAQDIRIKKSELPYSIPVIEEPSKGDKIVYRWLENNQVIENSNQINLTIPKGKKSGLYTYISQVKCNGCTDWLSSNSFTVEIYDNNLSAARTFTNPFCVKFSPQKELSGYLEELITIIDETQTKLDISIYSIDNYDVYLALKRAIARGVQVRMLYNGASEDKNKTSGTVSHKLEEIGIDVKYVNKTNHHKFIVSDNNYLMTSSGNWNTKANWEYDESSLSIVDAEIILRYRAEFELLWNNSREFGQSHTYTPVTPSSLLNSIVDNPNVDAVFTTSNYSISNSATYGPTFSKIFNKQDVADKIVSLINQAQTSIKISANHLRSRPICEALIQKKNQNPSIDIKVYTDQQEYITESYNNYQIAQRQQCLAGATTPAQQRDCLEENFLHSYNLILAGIDVRFKSYSYKWDNTTSEMMHHKYAIFDDNIVAVGSYNYSYNSET
;
A
#
# COMPACT_ATOMS: atom_id res chain seq x y z
N MET A 1 1.24 19.23 -44.07
CA MET A 1 2.19 19.10 -42.94
C MET A 1 1.79 19.88 -41.69
N LYS A 2 1.33 21.15 -41.74
CA LYS A 2 0.93 21.95 -40.56
C LYS A 2 -0.20 21.33 -39.72
N THR A 3 -1.16 20.63 -40.31
CA THR A 3 -2.32 20.01 -39.61
C THR A 3 -1.98 18.73 -38.84
N ILE A 4 -0.98 17.98 -39.31
CA ILE A 4 -0.51 16.75 -38.64
C ILE A 4 0.37 17.10 -37.42
N THR A 5 1.20 18.14 -37.52
CA THR A 5 2.01 18.64 -36.38
C THR A 5 1.15 19.24 -35.28
N HIS A 6 0.05 19.92 -35.61
CA HIS A 6 -0.90 20.42 -34.60
C HIS A 6 -1.60 19.27 -33.87
N ARG A 7 -2.02 18.21 -34.57
CA ARG A 7 -2.61 17.03 -33.93
C ARG A 7 -1.65 16.27 -33.02
N ILE A 8 -0.38 16.11 -33.44
CA ILE A 8 0.64 15.47 -32.60
C ILE A 8 0.97 16.33 -31.38
N ALA A 9 1.12 17.65 -31.55
CA ALA A 9 1.34 18.57 -30.43
C ALA A 9 0.15 18.57 -29.45
N TYR A 10 -1.08 18.59 -29.96
CA TYR A 10 -2.29 18.48 -29.13
C TYR A 10 -2.40 17.13 -28.42
N LEU A 11 -2.05 16.01 -29.07
CA LEU A 11 -2.07 14.68 -28.46
C LEU A 11 -1.01 14.54 -27.37
N CYS A 12 0.20 15.07 -27.59
CA CYS A 12 1.25 15.15 -26.57
C CYS A 12 0.81 16.06 -25.42
N LEU A 13 0.27 17.24 -25.68
CA LEU A 13 -0.24 18.17 -24.67
C LEU A 13 -1.43 17.60 -23.87
N LEU A 14 -2.32 16.81 -24.50
CA LEU A 14 -3.42 16.10 -23.83
C LEU A 14 -2.90 15.01 -22.90
N LEU A 15 -1.88 14.26 -23.32
CA LEU A 15 -1.19 13.32 -22.43
C LEU A 15 -0.58 14.06 -21.23
N PHE A 16 -0.03 15.27 -21.41
CA PHE A 16 0.56 16.08 -20.32
C PHE A 16 -0.44 16.71 -19.34
N SER A 17 -1.62 17.17 -19.79
CA SER A 17 -2.66 17.66 -18.87
C SER A 17 -3.22 16.54 -18.00
N VAL A 18 -3.19 15.30 -18.51
CA VAL A 18 -3.59 14.08 -17.77
C VAL A 18 -2.49 13.59 -16.83
N ILE A 19 -1.22 14.00 -17.01
CA ILE A 19 -0.09 13.61 -16.15
C ILE A 19 0.15 14.60 -14.99
N ASN A 20 -0.24 15.87 -15.12
CA ASN A 20 -0.31 16.80 -13.99
C ASN A 20 -1.58 16.53 -13.16
N VAL A 21 -1.69 15.33 -12.61
CA VAL A 21 -2.72 15.02 -11.63
C VAL A 21 -2.23 15.56 -10.30
N TYR A 22 -2.58 16.80 -9.98
CA TYR A 22 -2.67 17.23 -8.60
C TYR A 22 -4.15 17.14 -8.26
N ALA A 23 -4.55 16.08 -7.57
CA ALA A 23 -5.77 16.06 -6.78
C ALA A 23 -5.35 16.06 -5.31
N GLN A 24 -4.52 17.04 -4.91
CA GLN A 24 -3.98 17.10 -3.55
C GLN A 24 -4.50 18.35 -2.85
N ASP A 25 -5.07 18.17 -1.67
CA ASP A 25 -5.22 19.25 -0.70
C ASP A 25 -3.89 19.41 0.04
N ILE A 26 -2.98 20.22 -0.52
CA ILE A 26 -1.66 20.47 0.07
C ILE A 26 -1.83 21.38 1.28
N ARG A 27 -1.28 21.01 2.43
CA ARG A 27 -1.30 21.87 3.63
C ARG A 27 0.12 22.30 4.01
N ILE A 28 0.37 23.61 3.97
CA ILE A 28 1.68 24.20 4.27
C ILE A 28 1.58 25.19 5.43
N LYS A 29 2.52 25.07 6.37
CA LYS A 29 2.65 26.10 7.42
C LYS A 29 3.20 27.36 6.78
N LYS A 30 2.68 28.52 7.17
CA LYS A 30 3.13 29.81 6.63
C LYS A 30 4.64 30.06 6.80
N SER A 31 5.26 29.47 7.81
CA SER A 31 6.72 29.51 8.01
C SER A 31 7.53 28.74 6.96
N GLU A 32 6.90 27.84 6.21
CA GLU A 32 7.52 27.08 5.11
C GLU A 32 7.57 27.88 3.80
N LEU A 33 6.97 29.07 3.75
CA LEU A 33 7.03 29.93 2.58
C LEU A 33 8.41 30.63 2.46
N PRO A 34 8.98 30.73 1.25
CA PRO A 34 8.37 30.41 -0.04
C PRO A 34 8.35 28.90 -0.33
N TYR A 35 7.23 28.41 -0.89
CA TYR A 35 7.03 27.00 -1.22
C TYR A 35 6.93 26.81 -2.73
N SER A 36 7.85 26.05 -3.32
CA SER A 36 7.76 25.67 -4.73
C SER A 36 6.86 24.45 -4.87
N ILE A 37 5.77 24.61 -5.62
CA ILE A 37 4.87 23.52 -5.98
C ILE A 37 5.67 22.52 -6.81
N PRO A 38 5.84 21.28 -6.33
CA PRO A 38 6.64 20.28 -7.02
C PRO A 38 5.99 19.91 -8.35
N VAL A 39 6.80 19.71 -9.39
CA VAL A 39 6.34 19.23 -10.69
C VAL A 39 6.81 17.80 -10.91
N ILE A 40 5.87 16.87 -11.09
CA ILE A 40 6.13 15.42 -11.12
C ILE A 40 6.80 14.97 -12.42
N GLU A 41 6.51 15.61 -13.55
CA GLU A 41 7.23 15.40 -14.81
C GLU A 41 7.39 16.70 -15.62
N GLU A 42 8.62 16.95 -16.10
CA GLU A 42 8.85 17.97 -17.12
C GLU A 42 8.36 17.46 -18.49
N PRO A 43 7.47 18.18 -19.20
CA PRO A 43 7.18 17.84 -20.57
C PRO A 43 8.45 18.04 -21.38
N SER A 44 8.74 17.04 -22.22
CA SER A 44 9.84 16.98 -23.19
C SER A 44 10.52 18.33 -23.47
N LYS A 45 11.82 18.42 -23.17
CA LYS A 45 12.67 19.61 -23.44
C LYS A 45 12.42 20.16 -24.84
N GLY A 46 11.82 21.34 -24.92
CA GLY A 46 11.63 22.06 -26.18
C GLY A 46 11.09 23.48 -25.98
N ASP A 47 11.69 24.45 -26.68
CA ASP A 47 11.44 25.89 -26.59
C ASP A 47 10.05 26.36 -27.09
N LYS A 48 9.06 25.47 -27.13
CA LYS A 48 7.77 25.69 -27.82
C LYS A 48 6.53 25.62 -26.92
N ILE A 49 6.69 25.54 -25.59
CA ILE A 49 5.57 25.48 -24.64
C ILE A 49 5.53 26.76 -23.81
N VAL A 50 4.34 27.31 -23.63
CA VAL A 50 4.09 28.47 -22.76
C VAL A 50 3.28 27.98 -21.56
N TYR A 51 3.72 28.36 -20.36
CA TYR A 51 3.07 28.06 -19.10
C TYR A 51 2.35 29.29 -18.55
N ARG A 52 1.31 29.06 -17.77
CA ARG A 52 0.79 30.02 -16.79
C ARG A 52 0.15 29.27 -15.63
N TRP A 53 0.07 29.94 -14.50
CA TRP A 53 -0.63 29.45 -13.33
C TRP A 53 -1.83 30.34 -13.00
N LEU A 54 -2.90 29.70 -12.55
CA LEU A 54 -4.07 30.38 -12.01
C LEU A 54 -4.12 30.11 -10.51
N GLU A 55 -4.47 31.15 -9.75
CA GLU A 55 -4.85 31.07 -8.34
C GLU A 55 -6.30 31.53 -8.23
N ASN A 56 -7.17 30.71 -7.66
CA ASN A 56 -8.61 30.99 -7.53
C ASN A 56 -9.23 31.46 -8.86
N ASN A 57 -8.87 30.77 -9.95
CA ASN A 57 -9.24 31.08 -11.34
C ASN A 57 -8.73 32.42 -11.89
N GLN A 58 -7.80 33.10 -11.21
CA GLN A 58 -7.15 34.33 -11.68
C GLN A 58 -5.71 34.05 -12.09
N VAL A 59 -5.28 34.58 -13.24
CA VAL A 59 -3.91 34.37 -13.72
C VAL A 59 -2.91 35.04 -12.79
N ILE A 60 -1.90 34.29 -12.35
CA ILE A 60 -0.77 34.81 -11.58
C ILE A 60 0.21 35.46 -12.56
N GLU A 61 0.50 36.74 -12.38
CA GLU A 61 1.46 37.46 -13.22
C GLU A 61 2.85 36.81 -13.14
N ASN A 62 3.57 36.79 -14.28
CA ASN A 62 4.93 36.25 -14.39
C ASN A 62 5.09 34.76 -14.02
N SER A 63 4.00 33.98 -14.04
CA SER A 63 4.01 32.53 -13.81
C SER A 63 4.31 31.70 -15.07
N ASN A 64 5.25 32.16 -15.90
CA ASN A 64 5.54 31.59 -17.23
C ASN A 64 6.49 30.38 -17.20
N GLN A 65 6.76 29.86 -16.01
CA GLN A 65 7.58 28.68 -15.79
C GLN A 65 6.71 27.48 -15.41
N ILE A 66 7.25 26.29 -15.61
CA ILE A 66 6.60 25.05 -15.21
C ILE A 66 6.39 24.98 -13.70
N ASN A 67 7.34 25.50 -12.91
CA ASN A 67 7.26 25.52 -11.46
C ASN A 67 6.63 26.84 -10.97
N LEU A 68 5.70 26.76 -10.01
CA LEU A 68 5.18 27.92 -9.28
C LEU A 68 5.74 27.96 -7.86
N THR A 69 6.29 29.09 -7.47
CA THR A 69 6.71 29.34 -6.08
C THR A 69 5.70 30.25 -5.40
N ILE A 70 5.02 29.72 -4.39
CA ILE A 70 4.16 30.51 -3.50
C ILE A 70 5.07 31.44 -2.69
N PRO A 71 4.90 32.77 -2.76
CA PRO A 71 5.86 33.72 -2.23
C PRO A 71 5.86 33.78 -0.70
N LYS A 72 7.00 34.17 -0.14
CA LYS A 72 7.11 34.55 1.28
C LYS A 72 6.13 35.68 1.58
N GLY A 73 5.30 35.51 2.61
CA GLY A 73 4.28 36.50 3.01
C GLY A 73 2.88 36.28 2.43
N LYS A 74 2.64 35.19 1.68
CA LYS A 74 1.27 34.77 1.34
C LYS A 74 0.44 34.65 2.62
N LYS A 75 -0.79 35.16 2.58
CA LYS A 75 -1.70 35.12 3.72
C LYS A 75 -2.17 33.68 3.96
N SER A 76 -2.58 33.41 5.19
CA SER A 76 -3.24 32.17 5.54
C SER A 76 -4.61 32.12 4.86
N GLY A 77 -5.02 30.94 4.41
CA GLY A 77 -6.25 30.72 3.67
C GLY A 77 -6.16 29.51 2.75
N LEU A 78 -7.30 29.20 2.13
CA LEU A 78 -7.40 28.15 1.12
C LEU A 78 -7.29 28.77 -0.27
N TYR A 79 -6.37 28.25 -1.07
CA TYR A 79 -6.10 28.70 -2.43
C TYR A 79 -6.28 27.53 -3.39
N THR A 80 -6.95 27.74 -4.52
CA THR A 80 -7.03 26.75 -5.59
C THR A 80 -6.03 27.09 -6.69
N TYR A 81 -5.18 26.16 -7.07
CA TYR A 81 -4.20 26.36 -8.13
C TYR A 81 -4.51 25.48 -9.35
N ILE A 82 -4.27 26.03 -10.53
CA ILE A 82 -4.38 25.33 -11.83
C ILE A 82 -3.15 25.70 -12.65
N SER A 83 -2.43 24.69 -13.15
CA SER A 83 -1.40 24.90 -14.16
C SER A 83 -2.02 24.84 -15.54
N GLN A 84 -1.65 25.76 -16.42
CA GLN A 84 -2.11 25.77 -17.80
C GLN A 84 -0.93 25.80 -18.76
N VAL A 85 -1.04 25.00 -19.80
CA VAL A 85 -0.03 24.87 -20.85
C VAL A 85 -0.63 25.06 -22.22
N LYS A 86 0.16 25.60 -23.14
CA LYS A 86 -0.18 25.61 -24.56
C LYS A 86 1.07 25.62 -25.42
N CYS A 87 0.92 25.22 -26.67
CA CYS A 87 1.96 25.43 -27.67
C CYS A 87 2.14 26.92 -27.99
N ASN A 88 3.38 27.32 -28.30
CA ASN A 88 3.69 28.67 -28.72
C ASN A 88 2.94 29.01 -30.03
N GLY A 89 2.15 30.09 -30.01
CA GLY A 89 1.25 30.49 -31.11
C GLY A 89 -0.16 29.85 -31.08
N CYS A 90 -0.44 28.95 -30.14
CA CYS A 90 -1.78 28.37 -29.97
C CYS A 90 -2.71 29.29 -29.17
N THR A 91 -4.00 29.23 -29.44
CA THR A 91 -5.03 30.02 -28.76
C THR A 91 -5.49 29.35 -27.47
N ASP A 92 -5.68 28.03 -27.52
CA ASP A 92 -6.38 27.30 -26.47
C ASP A 92 -5.40 26.83 -25.39
N TRP A 93 -5.83 26.92 -24.14
CA TRP A 93 -5.08 26.47 -22.98
C TRP A 93 -5.60 25.11 -22.53
N LEU A 94 -4.68 24.21 -22.23
CA LEU A 94 -4.98 22.95 -21.56
C LEU A 94 -4.69 23.12 -20.08
N SER A 95 -5.63 22.72 -19.23
CA SER A 95 -5.56 22.87 -17.78
C SER A 95 -5.22 21.54 -17.13
N SER A 96 -4.39 21.59 -16.08
CA SER A 96 -4.32 20.51 -15.11
C SER A 96 -5.65 20.38 -14.36
N ASN A 97 -5.80 19.28 -13.62
CA ASN A 97 -6.78 19.26 -12.54
C ASN A 97 -6.45 20.37 -11.54
N SER A 98 -7.50 20.95 -10.95
CA SER A 98 -7.35 21.92 -9.88
C SER A 98 -6.98 21.19 -8.59
N PHE A 99 -6.10 21.79 -7.80
CA PHE A 99 -5.75 21.32 -6.46
C PHE A 99 -5.79 22.47 -5.48
N THR A 100 -5.91 22.15 -4.19
CA THR A 100 -5.97 23.18 -3.15
C THR A 100 -4.67 23.24 -2.37
N VAL A 101 -4.32 24.45 -1.92
CA VAL A 101 -3.25 24.70 -0.97
C VAL A 101 -3.84 25.46 0.21
N GLU A 102 -3.90 24.81 1.36
CA GLU A 102 -4.18 25.47 2.63
C GLU A 102 -2.89 26.02 3.22
N ILE A 103 -2.85 27.34 3.40
CA ILE A 103 -1.79 28.02 4.14
C ILE A 103 -2.34 28.32 5.53
N TYR A 104 -1.71 27.78 6.57
CA TYR A 104 -2.15 27.99 7.95
C TYR A 104 -1.03 28.62 8.80
N ASP A 105 -1.39 29.39 9.83
CA ASP A 105 -0.42 30.07 10.68
C ASP A 105 0.25 29.08 11.66
N ASN A 106 -0.49 28.63 12.67
CA ASN A 106 0.06 27.81 13.77
C ASN A 106 -0.58 26.43 13.92
N ASN A 107 -1.92 26.36 13.78
CA ASN A 107 -2.66 25.12 13.91
C ASN A 107 -3.32 24.81 12.56
N LEU A 108 -3.26 23.54 12.15
CA LEU A 108 -4.08 23.04 11.06
C LEU A 108 -5.56 23.27 11.43
N SER A 109 -6.36 23.71 10.45
CA SER A 109 -7.81 23.65 10.63
C SER A 109 -8.17 22.19 10.93
N ALA A 110 -9.06 21.97 11.91
CA ALA A 110 -9.25 20.71 12.61
C ALA A 110 -9.09 19.49 11.69
N ALA A 111 -8.22 18.55 12.10
CA ALA A 111 -8.03 17.27 11.43
C ALA A 111 -9.38 16.69 11.02
N ARG A 112 -9.47 16.14 9.80
CA ARG A 112 -10.70 15.57 9.25
C ARG A 112 -11.35 14.73 10.34
N THR A 113 -12.54 15.13 10.78
CA THR A 113 -13.30 14.29 11.67
C THR A 113 -13.79 13.14 10.82
N PHE A 114 -13.10 12.01 10.91
CA PHE A 114 -13.51 10.78 10.27
C PHE A 114 -14.80 10.32 10.95
N THR A 115 -15.93 10.82 10.44
CA THR A 115 -17.26 10.53 10.96
C THR A 115 -17.70 9.10 10.62
N ASN A 116 -17.09 8.51 9.60
CA ASN A 116 -17.22 7.09 9.30
C ASN A 116 -16.10 6.33 10.02
N PRO A 117 -16.43 5.27 10.79
CA PRO A 117 -15.41 4.46 11.47
C PRO A 117 -14.49 3.71 10.50
N PHE A 118 -14.94 3.54 9.25
CA PHE A 118 -14.20 2.88 8.18
C PHE A 118 -14.38 3.61 6.83
N CYS A 119 -13.32 3.66 6.03
CA CYS A 119 -13.35 4.11 4.63
C CYS A 119 -12.63 3.08 3.75
N VAL A 120 -13.26 2.65 2.66
CA VAL A 120 -12.67 1.68 1.72
C VAL A 120 -12.44 2.36 0.38
N LYS A 121 -11.25 2.15 -0.19
CA LYS A 121 -10.90 2.57 -1.55
C LYS A 121 -10.39 1.38 -2.33
N PHE A 122 -10.73 1.34 -3.62
CA PHE A 122 -10.23 0.37 -4.57
C PHE A 122 -9.45 1.09 -5.67
N SER A 123 -8.43 0.44 -6.22
CA SER A 123 -7.74 0.83 -7.46
C SER A 123 -7.89 -0.30 -8.50
N PRO A 124 -7.61 -0.06 -9.80
CA PRO A 124 -7.21 1.22 -10.39
C PRO A 124 -8.38 2.23 -10.43
N GLN A 125 -8.07 3.51 -10.24
CA GLN A 125 -9.01 4.62 -10.49
C GLN A 125 -8.56 5.42 -11.71
N LYS A 126 -9.51 6.00 -12.46
CA LYS A 126 -9.19 6.82 -13.65
C LYS A 126 -8.62 8.21 -13.30
N GLU A 127 -8.72 8.61 -12.04
CA GLU A 127 -8.20 9.86 -11.46
C GLU A 127 -7.46 9.54 -10.14
N LEU A 128 -6.72 10.50 -9.57
CA LEU A 128 -5.99 10.32 -8.29
C LEU A 128 -6.89 9.99 -7.08
N SER A 129 -8.21 9.97 -7.26
CA SER A 129 -9.27 9.68 -6.27
C SER A 129 -9.28 8.28 -5.64
N GLY A 130 -8.15 7.58 -5.71
CA GLY A 130 -7.88 6.26 -5.14
C GLY A 130 -7.19 6.28 -3.78
N TYR A 131 -6.39 5.25 -3.51
CA TYR A 131 -5.76 5.07 -2.20
C TYR A 131 -4.57 6.02 -1.97
N LEU A 132 -3.85 6.46 -3.01
CA LEU A 132 -2.70 7.37 -2.86
C LEU A 132 -3.13 8.76 -2.36
N GLU A 133 -4.26 9.28 -2.84
CA GLU A 133 -4.81 10.56 -2.35
C GLU A 133 -5.18 10.46 -0.87
N GLU A 134 -5.84 9.38 -0.46
CA GLU A 134 -6.16 9.14 0.95
C GLU A 134 -4.89 9.03 1.80
N LEU A 135 -3.86 8.32 1.32
CA LEU A 135 -2.56 8.21 1.98
C LEU A 135 -1.88 9.57 2.16
N ILE A 136 -1.82 10.39 1.10
CA ILE A 136 -1.23 11.73 1.15
C ILE A 136 -2.02 12.62 2.12
N THR A 137 -3.35 12.54 2.07
CA THR A 137 -4.24 13.28 2.97
C THR A 137 -3.94 12.95 4.43
N ILE A 138 -3.83 11.66 4.77
CA ILE A 138 -3.50 11.23 6.14
C ILE A 138 -2.15 11.82 6.60
N ILE A 139 -1.13 11.74 5.73
CA ILE A 139 0.19 12.29 6.04
C ILE A 139 0.12 13.81 6.25
N ASP A 140 -0.60 14.52 5.37
CA ASP A 140 -0.75 15.97 5.43
C ASP A 140 -1.57 16.47 6.62
N GLU A 141 -2.53 15.67 7.09
CA GLU A 141 -3.38 15.99 8.23
C GLU A 141 -2.80 15.57 9.58
N THR A 142 -1.71 14.79 9.59
CA THR A 142 -1.08 14.36 10.84
C THR A 142 -0.48 15.54 11.61
N GLN A 143 -0.73 15.58 12.92
CA GLN A 143 -0.35 16.68 13.80
C GLN A 143 0.94 16.40 14.57
N THR A 144 1.10 15.19 15.10
CA THR A 144 2.14 14.87 16.09
C THR A 144 3.06 13.76 15.64
N LYS A 145 2.52 12.64 15.13
CA LYS A 145 3.36 11.52 14.72
C LYS A 145 2.75 10.55 13.71
N LEU A 146 3.64 9.93 12.95
CA LEU A 146 3.39 8.83 12.03
C LEU A 146 4.21 7.61 12.40
N ASP A 147 3.56 6.46 12.52
CA ASP A 147 4.18 5.15 12.64
C ASP A 147 3.86 4.34 11.38
N ILE A 148 4.89 4.07 10.55
CA ILE A 148 4.74 3.52 9.20
C ILE A 148 5.43 2.15 9.11
N SER A 149 4.75 1.14 8.60
CA SER A 149 5.37 -0.13 8.22
C SER A 149 5.07 -0.44 6.76
N ILE A 150 6.10 -0.42 5.93
CA ILE A 150 5.97 -0.46 4.48
C ILE A 150 7.03 -1.37 3.83
N TYR A 151 6.58 -2.21 2.90
CA TYR A 151 7.47 -3.07 2.13
C TYR A 151 8.23 -2.30 1.04
N SER A 152 7.51 -1.50 0.24
CA SER A 152 8.10 -0.71 -0.84
C SER A 152 7.42 0.65 -0.95
N ILE A 153 8.24 1.68 -1.20
CA ILE A 153 7.84 3.06 -1.45
C ILE A 153 8.68 3.61 -2.60
N ASP A 154 8.02 4.00 -3.69
CA ASP A 154 8.66 4.66 -4.83
C ASP A 154 7.89 5.90 -5.32
N ASN A 155 6.71 6.17 -4.74
CA ASN A 155 5.88 7.28 -5.15
C ASN A 155 6.44 8.62 -4.62
N TYR A 156 6.73 9.54 -5.55
CA TYR A 156 7.34 10.82 -5.24
C TYR A 156 6.41 11.77 -4.48
N ASP A 157 5.09 11.73 -4.75
CA ASP A 157 4.11 12.55 -4.03
C ASP A 157 4.01 12.16 -2.56
N VAL A 158 4.04 10.86 -2.25
CA VAL A 158 4.10 10.37 -0.87
C VAL A 158 5.38 10.85 -0.18
N TYR A 159 6.53 10.81 -0.86
CA TYR A 159 7.78 11.36 -0.33
C TYR A 159 7.66 12.87 -0.03
N LEU A 160 7.04 13.65 -0.91
CA LEU A 160 6.81 15.07 -0.71
C LEU A 160 5.85 15.34 0.46
N ALA A 161 4.80 14.53 0.62
CA ALA A 161 3.89 14.61 1.76
C ALA A 161 4.62 14.34 3.08
N LEU A 162 5.47 13.30 3.13
CA LEU A 162 6.29 13.00 4.31
C LEU A 162 7.26 14.13 4.63
N LYS A 163 7.89 14.74 3.60
CA LYS A 163 8.75 15.92 3.78
C LYS A 163 7.98 17.10 4.37
N ARG A 164 6.74 17.35 3.92
CA ARG A 164 5.87 18.36 4.54
C ARG A 164 5.56 18.00 5.99
N ALA A 165 5.29 16.74 6.31
CA ALA A 165 5.06 16.30 7.69
C ALA A 165 6.25 16.60 8.61
N ILE A 166 7.47 16.27 8.19
CA ILE A 166 8.67 16.62 8.96
C ILE A 166 8.82 18.14 9.12
N ALA A 167 8.58 18.92 8.07
CA ALA A 167 8.64 20.38 8.14
C ALA A 167 7.63 20.98 9.15
N ARG A 168 6.48 20.32 9.33
CA ARG A 168 5.48 20.67 10.36
C ARG A 168 5.90 20.27 11.78
N GLY A 169 6.96 19.48 11.93
CA GLY A 169 7.42 18.95 13.22
C GLY A 169 6.79 17.61 13.61
N VAL A 170 6.15 16.92 12.67
CA VAL A 170 5.60 15.57 12.88
C VAL A 170 6.75 14.59 13.07
N GLN A 171 6.72 13.79 14.13
CA GLN A 171 7.66 12.68 14.31
C GLN A 171 7.29 11.53 13.37
N VAL A 172 8.22 11.07 12.52
CA VAL A 172 7.95 9.95 11.60
C VAL A 172 8.90 8.79 11.89
N ARG A 173 8.33 7.66 12.32
CA ARG A 173 9.01 6.37 12.52
C ARG A 173 8.62 5.42 11.40
N MET A 174 9.59 4.83 10.72
CA MET A 174 9.34 3.98 9.56
C MET A 174 10.09 2.64 9.62
N LEU A 175 9.34 1.54 9.64
CA LEU A 175 9.84 0.20 9.34
C LEU A 175 9.79 -0.01 7.82
N TYR A 176 10.94 0.03 7.17
CA TYR A 176 11.04 -0.10 5.72
C TYR A 176 11.78 -1.39 5.33
N ASN A 177 11.13 -2.27 4.56
CA ASN A 177 11.76 -3.53 4.13
C ASN A 177 13.03 -3.30 3.30
N GLY A 178 13.02 -2.30 2.39
CA GLY A 178 14.16 -1.99 1.53
C GLY A 178 15.40 -1.50 2.28
N ALA A 179 15.27 -1.03 3.53
CA ALA A 179 16.41 -0.60 4.33
C ALA A 179 17.40 -1.74 4.65
N SER A 180 16.94 -3.00 4.69
CA SER A 180 17.85 -4.15 4.87
C SER A 180 18.82 -4.34 3.70
N GLU A 181 18.38 -4.01 2.48
CA GLU A 181 19.22 -4.06 1.27
C GLU A 181 20.10 -2.80 1.14
N ASP A 182 19.56 -1.66 1.57
CA ASP A 182 20.25 -0.38 1.48
C ASP A 182 21.38 -0.21 2.49
N LYS A 183 21.34 -0.90 3.63
CA LYS A 183 22.28 -0.72 4.76
C LYS A 183 23.77 -0.82 4.42
N ASN A 184 24.11 -1.49 3.32
CA ASN A 184 25.50 -1.67 2.88
C ASN A 184 25.94 -0.63 1.84
N LYS A 185 25.03 0.27 1.42
CA LYS A 185 25.29 1.34 0.47
C LYS A 185 25.55 2.63 1.25
N THR A 186 26.33 3.54 0.68
CA THR A 186 26.77 4.77 1.37
C THR A 186 25.95 6.01 1.04
N SER A 187 25.18 6.00 -0.06
CA SER A 187 24.28 7.08 -0.45
C SER A 187 23.36 6.66 -1.60
N GLY A 188 22.42 7.54 -1.98
CA GLY A 188 21.66 7.42 -3.23
C GLY A 188 20.50 6.42 -3.19
N THR A 189 20.21 5.84 -2.04
CA THR A 189 19.10 4.89 -1.87
C THR A 189 17.82 5.57 -1.38
N VAL A 190 16.71 4.84 -1.40
CA VAL A 190 15.44 5.32 -0.83
C VAL A 190 15.61 5.60 0.67
N SER A 191 16.24 4.67 1.40
CA SER A 191 16.46 4.80 2.85
C SER A 191 17.29 6.04 3.21
N HIS A 192 18.34 6.35 2.45
CA HIS A 192 19.13 7.58 2.65
C HIS A 192 18.28 8.84 2.45
N LYS A 193 17.47 8.90 1.37
CA LYS A 193 16.60 10.06 1.10
C LYS A 193 15.56 10.27 2.21
N LEU A 194 15.06 9.19 2.82
CA LEU A 194 14.12 9.25 3.92
C LEU A 194 14.79 9.79 5.20
N GLU A 195 15.99 9.30 5.55
CA GLU A 195 16.73 9.84 6.70
C GLU A 195 17.18 11.30 6.48
N GLU A 196 17.58 11.67 5.27
CA GLU A 196 17.99 13.04 4.92
C GLU A 196 16.89 14.07 5.18
N ILE A 197 15.61 13.69 5.04
CA ILE A 197 14.47 14.57 5.35
C ILE A 197 14.04 14.49 6.81
N GLY A 198 14.66 13.64 7.65
CA GLY A 198 14.41 13.53 9.09
C GLY A 198 13.49 12.39 9.52
N ILE A 199 13.24 11.40 8.66
CA ILE A 199 12.49 10.18 9.02
C ILE A 199 13.43 9.19 9.70
N ASP A 200 12.99 8.60 10.80
CA ASP A 200 13.71 7.51 11.45
C ASP A 200 13.38 6.18 10.77
N VAL A 201 14.38 5.61 10.08
CA VAL A 201 14.22 4.39 9.28
C VAL A 201 14.86 3.20 9.99
N LYS A 202 14.06 2.16 10.19
CA LYS A 202 14.52 0.87 10.72
C LYS A 202 14.11 -0.29 9.83
N TYR A 203 14.78 -1.43 10.00
CA TYR A 203 14.43 -2.67 9.33
C TYR A 203 14.51 -3.88 10.26
N VAL A 204 13.80 -4.94 9.90
CA VAL A 204 13.86 -6.25 10.57
C VAL A 204 14.58 -7.26 9.67
N ASN A 205 15.11 -8.34 10.25
CA ASN A 205 15.88 -9.36 9.53
C ASN A 205 15.00 -10.46 8.91
N LYS A 206 13.76 -10.14 8.58
CA LYS A 206 12.79 -10.97 7.85
C LYS A 206 12.08 -10.07 6.84
N THR A 207 11.35 -10.66 5.91
CA THR A 207 10.48 -9.88 5.03
C THR A 207 9.44 -9.13 5.85
N ASN A 208 9.44 -7.80 5.76
CA ASN A 208 8.38 -6.96 6.31
C ASN A 208 7.39 -6.60 5.21
N HIS A 209 6.35 -7.42 5.03
CA HIS A 209 5.35 -7.23 3.98
C HIS A 209 4.14 -6.38 4.42
N HIS A 210 4.22 -5.67 5.55
CA HIS A 210 3.20 -4.71 5.96
C HIS A 210 3.09 -3.54 4.98
N LYS A 211 1.89 -2.96 4.88
CA LYS A 211 1.61 -1.67 4.24
C LYS A 211 0.56 -0.96 5.08
N PHE A 212 1.00 -0.35 6.18
CA PHE A 212 0.11 0.43 7.03
C PHE A 212 0.79 1.68 7.58
N ILE A 213 -0.04 2.64 7.95
CA ILE A 213 0.33 3.90 8.60
C ILE A 213 -0.64 4.14 9.76
N VAL A 214 -0.08 4.45 10.94
CA VAL A 214 -0.84 4.95 12.08
C VAL A 214 -0.51 6.43 12.27
N SER A 215 -1.53 7.27 12.22
CA SER A 215 -1.44 8.71 12.47
C SER A 215 -1.99 9.05 13.85
N ASP A 216 -1.24 9.84 14.61
CA ASP A 216 -1.62 10.43 15.91
C ASP A 216 -2.21 9.44 16.95
N ASN A 217 -1.92 8.15 16.80
CA ASN A 217 -2.50 7.03 17.57
C ASN A 217 -4.01 6.82 17.46
N ASN A 218 -4.70 7.52 16.56
CA ASN A 218 -6.17 7.49 16.47
C ASN A 218 -6.69 7.27 15.05
N TYR A 219 -5.80 7.10 14.08
CA TYR A 219 -6.15 6.76 12.72
C TYR A 219 -5.20 5.71 12.17
N LEU A 220 -5.75 4.70 11.49
CA LEU A 220 -5.00 3.66 10.82
C LEU A 220 -5.43 3.60 9.35
N MET A 221 -4.48 3.44 8.45
CA MET A 221 -4.75 2.96 7.10
C MET A 221 -3.90 1.74 6.81
N THR A 222 -4.50 0.69 6.25
CA THR A 222 -3.84 -0.53 5.77
C THR A 222 -4.24 -0.82 4.32
N SER A 223 -3.34 -1.40 3.53
CA SER A 223 -3.60 -1.69 2.12
C SER A 223 -3.05 -3.05 1.66
N SER A 224 -3.61 -3.57 0.57
CA SER A 224 -3.02 -4.70 -0.16
C SER A 224 -1.79 -4.30 -0.98
N GLY A 225 -1.70 -3.01 -1.35
CA GLY A 225 -0.70 -2.44 -2.24
C GLY A 225 0.41 -1.66 -1.53
N ASN A 226 1.58 -1.66 -2.15
CA ASN A 226 2.74 -0.83 -1.77
C ASN A 226 2.52 0.64 -2.15
N TRP A 227 3.35 1.55 -1.66
CA TRP A 227 3.22 2.98 -1.94
C TRP A 227 3.95 3.34 -3.24
N ASN A 228 3.38 2.84 -4.34
CA ASN A 228 3.91 3.03 -5.68
C ASN A 228 2.83 3.42 -6.70
N THR A 229 3.29 3.96 -7.83
CA THR A 229 2.41 4.44 -8.90
C THR A 229 1.56 3.31 -9.48
N LYS A 230 2.11 2.10 -9.65
CA LYS A 230 1.39 0.95 -10.21
C LYS A 230 0.20 0.52 -9.35
N ALA A 231 0.36 0.51 -8.04
CA ALA A 231 -0.71 0.18 -7.10
C ALA A 231 -1.93 1.11 -7.25
N ASN A 232 -1.76 2.33 -7.79
CA ASN A 232 -2.87 3.27 -7.98
C ASN A 232 -3.52 3.17 -9.37
N TRP A 233 -2.72 2.93 -10.40
CA TRP A 233 -3.17 3.07 -11.81
C TRP A 233 -3.26 1.74 -12.57
N GLU A 234 -2.54 0.71 -12.14
CA GLU A 234 -2.40 -0.55 -12.89
C GLU A 234 -2.94 -1.76 -12.13
N TYR A 235 -2.70 -1.84 -10.82
CA TYR A 235 -3.06 -3.00 -10.01
C TYR A 235 -4.40 -2.83 -9.32
N ASP A 236 -5.11 -3.95 -9.18
CA ASP A 236 -6.31 -3.99 -8.36
C ASP A 236 -5.90 -4.01 -6.88
N GLU A 237 -5.93 -2.86 -6.21
CA GLU A 237 -5.65 -2.78 -4.77
C GLU A 237 -6.90 -2.42 -3.99
N SER A 238 -6.87 -2.75 -2.70
CA SER A 238 -7.85 -2.30 -1.73
C SER A 238 -7.11 -1.66 -0.56
N SER A 239 -7.61 -0.51 -0.10
CA SER A 239 -7.19 0.10 1.17
C SER A 239 -8.37 0.28 2.10
N LEU A 240 -8.08 0.19 3.38
CA LEU A 240 -9.03 0.39 4.47
C LEU A 240 -8.44 1.41 5.44
N SER A 241 -9.16 2.50 5.65
CA SER A 241 -8.87 3.47 6.70
C SER A 241 -9.85 3.32 7.85
N ILE A 242 -9.36 3.46 9.09
CA ILE A 242 -10.01 2.97 10.32
C ILE A 242 -9.82 3.98 11.46
N VAL A 243 -10.90 4.24 12.20
CA VAL A 243 -10.94 5.06 13.43
C VAL A 243 -11.39 4.23 14.66
N ASP A 244 -11.30 2.91 14.54
CA ASP A 244 -11.63 1.98 15.62
C ASP A 244 -10.46 1.84 16.61
N ALA A 245 -10.70 2.19 17.87
CA ALA A 245 -9.65 2.24 18.89
C ALA A 245 -9.00 0.88 19.16
N GLU A 246 -9.77 -0.22 19.11
CA GLU A 246 -9.24 -1.55 19.34
C GLU A 246 -8.30 -1.99 18.21
N ILE A 247 -8.74 -1.85 16.95
CA ILE A 247 -7.88 -2.19 15.80
C ILE A 247 -6.61 -1.35 15.81
N ILE A 248 -6.73 -0.04 16.09
CA ILE A 248 -5.57 0.85 16.15
C ILE A 248 -4.61 0.41 17.26
N LEU A 249 -5.10 0.02 18.44
CA LEU A 249 -4.25 -0.51 19.51
C LEU A 249 -3.53 -1.80 19.10
N ARG A 250 -4.21 -2.73 18.42
CA ARG A 250 -3.61 -3.98 17.91
C ARG A 250 -2.51 -3.71 16.88
N TYR A 251 -2.74 -2.81 15.92
CA TYR A 251 -1.72 -2.41 14.94
C TYR A 251 -0.55 -1.64 15.57
N ARG A 252 -0.82 -0.79 16.55
CA ARG A 252 0.24 -0.12 17.32
C ARG A 252 1.07 -1.13 18.11
N ALA A 253 0.45 -2.15 18.71
CA ALA A 253 1.18 -3.20 19.41
C ALA A 253 2.10 -3.99 18.46
N GLU A 254 1.63 -4.32 17.25
CA GLU A 254 2.44 -4.94 16.20
C GLU A 254 3.59 -4.02 15.76
N PHE A 255 3.31 -2.72 15.54
CA PHE A 255 4.35 -1.75 15.20
C PHE A 255 5.43 -1.68 16.28
N GLU A 256 5.06 -1.51 17.55
CA GLU A 256 6.03 -1.46 18.65
C GLU A 256 6.79 -2.78 18.84
N LEU A 257 6.16 -3.93 18.54
CA LEU A 257 6.84 -5.22 18.58
C LEU A 257 7.96 -5.29 17.55
N LEU A 258 7.67 -4.88 16.32
CA LEU A 258 8.67 -4.81 15.24
C LEU A 258 9.71 -3.72 15.51
N TRP A 259 9.28 -2.53 15.91
CA TRP A 259 10.13 -1.36 16.17
C TRP A 259 11.15 -1.63 17.26
N ASN A 260 10.71 -2.16 18.41
CA ASN A 260 11.60 -2.47 19.53
C ASN A 260 12.55 -3.66 19.23
N ASN A 261 12.28 -4.42 18.17
CA ASN A 261 13.11 -5.54 17.73
C ASN A 261 13.65 -5.35 16.31
N SER A 262 13.83 -4.09 15.91
CA SER A 262 14.39 -3.71 14.62
C SER A 262 15.84 -3.24 14.76
N ARG A 263 16.47 -2.99 13.61
CA ARG A 263 17.83 -2.50 13.50
C ARG A 263 17.77 -1.13 12.84
N GLU A 264 18.58 -0.21 13.35
CA GLU A 264 18.77 1.11 12.75
C GLU A 264 19.26 0.95 11.31
N PHE A 265 18.74 1.75 10.39
CA PHE A 265 19.33 1.88 9.05
C PHE A 265 20.60 2.73 9.12
N GLY A 266 20.50 3.96 9.64
CA GLY A 266 21.62 4.87 9.82
C GLY A 266 21.58 5.54 11.19
N GLN A 267 20.82 6.62 11.33
CA GLN A 267 20.81 7.43 12.56
C GLN A 267 20.04 6.73 13.68
N SER A 268 20.55 6.83 14.92
CA SER A 268 19.83 6.36 16.10
C SER A 268 19.01 7.48 16.71
N HIS A 269 17.71 7.25 16.87
CA HIS A 269 16.80 8.16 17.55
C HIS A 269 16.32 7.56 18.87
N THR A 270 16.11 8.43 19.87
CA THR A 270 15.61 8.01 21.19
C THR A 270 14.15 8.39 21.34
N TYR A 271 13.30 7.42 21.65
CA TYR A 271 11.90 7.63 22.03
C TYR A 271 11.63 7.05 23.40
N THR A 272 10.53 7.49 24.02
CA THR A 272 9.99 6.80 25.19
C THR A 272 9.51 5.42 24.75
N PRO A 273 10.07 4.31 25.28
CA PRO A 273 9.69 2.97 24.87
C PRO A 273 8.22 2.70 25.19
N VAL A 274 7.48 2.18 24.22
CA VAL A 274 6.12 1.66 24.40
C VAL A 274 6.18 0.15 24.25
N THR A 275 5.67 -0.58 25.24
CA THR A 275 5.65 -2.05 25.17
C THR A 275 4.37 -2.53 24.48
N PRO A 276 4.45 -3.56 23.60
CA PRO A 276 3.25 -4.14 22.98
C PRO A 276 2.20 -4.56 24.02
N SER A 277 2.62 -5.18 25.12
CA SER A 277 1.72 -5.60 26.20
C SER A 277 0.96 -4.46 26.85
N SER A 278 1.57 -3.27 27.01
CA SER A 278 0.86 -2.10 27.56
C SER A 278 -0.30 -1.64 26.67
N LEU A 279 -0.13 -1.73 25.35
CA LEU A 279 -1.16 -1.38 24.37
C LEU A 279 -2.26 -2.45 24.34
N LEU A 280 -1.87 -3.73 24.31
CA LEU A 280 -2.81 -4.85 24.32
C LEU A 280 -3.66 -4.88 25.60
N ASN A 281 -3.08 -4.58 26.77
CA ASN A 281 -3.81 -4.51 28.03
C ASN A 281 -4.82 -3.34 28.10
N SER A 282 -4.73 -2.38 27.18
CA SER A 282 -5.66 -1.24 27.08
C SER A 282 -6.86 -1.53 26.18
N ILE A 283 -6.90 -2.70 25.53
CA ILE A 283 -7.99 -3.08 24.63
C ILE A 283 -9.24 -3.43 25.46
N VAL A 284 -10.37 -2.87 25.06
CA VAL A 284 -11.70 -3.35 25.44
C VAL A 284 -12.18 -4.23 24.30
N ASP A 285 -12.08 -5.55 24.48
CA ASP A 285 -12.27 -6.55 23.42
C ASP A 285 -13.71 -6.54 22.88
N ASN A 286 -13.84 -6.26 21.58
CA ASN A 286 -15.06 -6.39 20.82
C ASN A 286 -15.00 -7.70 20.01
N PRO A 287 -15.90 -8.67 20.25
CA PRO A 287 -15.84 -9.97 19.59
C PRO A 287 -16.00 -9.93 18.06
N ASN A 288 -16.45 -8.79 17.51
CA ASN A 288 -16.63 -8.60 16.07
C ASN A 288 -15.42 -7.95 15.38
N VAL A 289 -14.34 -7.70 16.12
CA VAL A 289 -13.18 -6.93 15.68
C VAL A 289 -11.92 -7.69 16.05
N ASP A 290 -11.01 -7.90 15.10
CA ASP A 290 -9.77 -8.64 15.34
C ASP A 290 -8.68 -8.20 14.37
N ALA A 291 -7.42 -8.40 14.77
CA ALA A 291 -6.25 -8.21 13.91
C ALA A 291 -5.23 -9.30 14.23
N VAL A 292 -4.79 -10.02 13.19
CA VAL A 292 -3.87 -11.14 13.29
C VAL A 292 -2.65 -10.86 12.41
N PHE A 293 -1.46 -11.10 12.94
CA PHE A 293 -0.20 -10.73 12.31
C PHE A 293 0.73 -11.96 12.24
N THR A 294 1.43 -12.13 11.12
CA THR A 294 2.35 -13.26 10.94
C THR A 294 3.57 -13.18 11.85
N THR A 295 3.82 -12.03 12.50
CA THR A 295 4.90 -11.88 13.48
C THR A 295 4.77 -12.85 14.66
N SER A 296 3.55 -13.32 15.00
CA SER A 296 3.34 -14.36 16.02
C SER A 296 3.89 -15.75 15.63
N ASN A 297 4.28 -15.93 14.37
CA ASN A 297 4.96 -17.11 13.86
C ASN A 297 6.49 -17.07 14.08
N TYR A 298 7.03 -16.07 14.75
CA TYR A 298 8.48 -15.92 14.95
C TYR A 298 8.85 -15.89 16.42
N SER A 299 9.99 -16.50 16.75
CA SER A 299 10.68 -16.24 18.00
C SER A 299 11.59 -15.02 17.85
N ILE A 300 11.66 -14.21 18.89
CA ILE A 300 12.50 -13.01 18.94
C ILE A 300 13.70 -13.30 19.83
N SER A 301 14.88 -12.95 19.34
CA SER A 301 16.15 -13.09 20.06
C SER A 301 17.06 -11.90 19.75
N ASN A 302 18.13 -11.74 20.53
CA ASN A 302 19.15 -10.72 20.27
C ASN A 302 20.47 -11.41 19.91
N SER A 303 20.89 -11.27 18.66
CA SER A 303 22.17 -11.79 18.17
C SER A 303 23.30 -10.88 18.61
N ALA A 304 24.37 -11.43 19.18
CA ALA A 304 25.56 -10.65 19.53
C ALA A 304 26.20 -9.95 18.31
N THR A 305 26.05 -10.53 17.11
CA THR A 305 26.63 -9.99 15.87
C THR A 305 25.70 -9.02 15.16
N TYR A 306 24.41 -9.34 15.15
CA TYR A 306 23.46 -8.66 14.27
C TYR A 306 22.39 -7.85 14.99
N GLY A 307 22.33 -7.94 16.33
CA GLY A 307 21.28 -7.32 17.12
C GLY A 307 19.95 -8.09 17.06
N PRO A 308 18.81 -7.40 17.24
CA PRO A 308 17.48 -8.00 17.21
C PRO A 308 17.24 -8.89 15.99
N THR A 309 16.66 -10.06 16.24
CA THR A 309 16.58 -11.17 15.29
C THR A 309 15.26 -11.91 15.45
N PHE A 310 14.46 -11.92 14.38
CA PHE A 310 13.31 -12.80 14.20
C PHE A 310 13.78 -14.13 13.60
N SER A 311 13.24 -15.24 14.10
CA SER A 311 13.47 -16.59 13.57
C SER A 311 12.14 -17.32 13.44
N LYS A 312 11.87 -17.85 12.24
CA LYS A 312 10.59 -18.50 11.91
C LYS A 312 10.39 -19.75 12.77
N ILE A 313 9.21 -19.87 13.35
CA ILE A 313 8.72 -21.10 13.98
C ILE A 313 8.02 -21.91 12.88
N PHE A 314 8.65 -23.01 12.47
CA PHE A 314 8.28 -23.75 11.26
C PHE A 314 6.86 -24.33 11.24
N ASN A 315 6.24 -24.54 12.40
CA ASN A 315 4.91 -25.16 12.52
C ASN A 315 3.81 -24.16 12.92
N LYS A 316 4.04 -22.86 12.71
CA LYS A 316 3.06 -21.80 12.99
C LYS A 316 2.65 -21.07 11.73
N GLN A 317 1.34 -20.85 11.58
CA GLN A 317 0.69 -20.20 10.44
C GLN A 317 -0.57 -19.44 10.93
N ASP A 318 -0.41 -18.65 11.98
CA ASP A 318 -1.52 -18.14 12.79
C ASP A 318 -2.55 -17.32 11.95
N VAL A 319 -2.12 -16.64 10.88
CA VAL A 319 -3.02 -15.91 9.97
C VAL A 319 -3.84 -16.88 9.10
N ALA A 320 -3.20 -17.87 8.46
CA ALA A 320 -3.92 -18.91 7.73
C ALA A 320 -4.92 -19.66 8.63
N ASP A 321 -4.53 -19.98 9.87
CA ASP A 321 -5.39 -20.67 10.83
C ASP A 321 -6.62 -19.82 11.20
N LYS A 322 -6.46 -18.49 11.33
CA LYS A 322 -7.61 -17.58 11.50
C LYS A 322 -8.55 -17.61 10.31
N ILE A 323 -8.02 -17.56 9.08
CA ILE A 323 -8.86 -17.64 7.86
C ILE A 323 -9.58 -18.99 7.78
N VAL A 324 -8.90 -20.10 8.08
CA VAL A 324 -9.51 -21.44 8.14
C VAL A 324 -10.63 -21.48 9.18
N SER A 325 -10.43 -20.87 10.35
CA SER A 325 -11.47 -20.74 11.38
C SER A 325 -12.70 -20.00 10.86
N LEU A 326 -12.53 -18.90 10.13
CA LEU A 326 -13.63 -18.16 9.50
C LEU A 326 -14.36 -18.98 8.42
N ILE A 327 -13.62 -19.72 7.58
CA ILE A 327 -14.21 -20.65 6.59
C ILE A 327 -15.08 -21.70 7.28
N ASN A 328 -14.58 -22.28 8.37
CA ASN A 328 -15.30 -23.31 9.12
C ASN A 328 -16.57 -22.76 9.76
N GLN A 329 -16.52 -21.52 10.27
CA GLN A 329 -17.65 -20.84 10.90
C GLN A 329 -18.72 -20.34 9.92
N ALA A 330 -18.34 -20.01 8.68
CA ALA A 330 -19.27 -19.47 7.68
C ALA A 330 -20.46 -20.41 7.42
N GLN A 331 -21.68 -19.89 7.28
CA GLN A 331 -22.90 -20.70 7.15
C GLN A 331 -23.55 -20.60 5.78
N THR A 332 -23.51 -19.41 5.18
CA THR A 332 -24.27 -19.02 3.99
C THR A 332 -23.37 -18.74 2.79
N SER A 333 -22.27 -18.01 2.98
CA SER A 333 -21.41 -17.62 1.88
C SER A 333 -19.96 -17.36 2.26
N ILE A 334 -19.06 -17.59 1.30
CA ILE A 334 -17.63 -17.27 1.38
C ILE A 334 -17.23 -16.65 0.04
N LYS A 335 -16.69 -15.43 0.07
CA LYS A 335 -16.22 -14.72 -1.13
C LYS A 335 -14.76 -14.34 -0.91
N ILE A 336 -13.84 -14.87 -1.71
CA ILE A 336 -12.40 -14.57 -1.61
C ILE A 336 -11.94 -13.85 -2.86
N SER A 337 -11.20 -12.76 -2.66
CA SER A 337 -10.54 -11.98 -3.69
C SER A 337 -9.05 -11.87 -3.36
N ALA A 338 -8.23 -12.65 -4.06
CA ALA A 338 -6.79 -12.76 -3.81
C ALA A 338 -5.97 -12.74 -5.11
N ASN A 339 -4.80 -12.10 -5.13
CA ASN A 339 -3.84 -12.31 -6.23
C ASN A 339 -3.44 -13.78 -6.33
N HIS A 340 -2.95 -14.30 -5.20
CA HIS A 340 -2.48 -15.66 -5.04
C HIS A 340 -3.32 -16.37 -3.97
N LEU A 341 -3.92 -17.49 -4.35
CA LEU A 341 -4.61 -18.42 -3.46
C LEU A 341 -3.91 -19.79 -3.51
N ARG A 342 -2.75 -19.85 -2.84
CA ARG A 342 -1.82 -20.99 -2.82
C ARG A 342 -1.60 -21.58 -1.43
N SER A 343 -2.31 -21.09 -0.42
CA SER A 343 -2.26 -21.63 0.94
C SER A 343 -3.03 -22.94 0.98
N ARG A 344 -2.29 -24.04 1.14
CA ARG A 344 -2.86 -25.38 1.26
C ARG A 344 -3.95 -25.47 2.35
N PRO A 345 -3.74 -25.05 3.61
CA PRO A 345 -4.77 -25.19 4.64
C PRO A 345 -6.05 -24.40 4.31
N ILE A 346 -5.92 -23.23 3.70
CA ILE A 346 -7.08 -22.42 3.29
C ILE A 346 -7.84 -23.12 2.15
N CYS A 347 -7.13 -23.58 1.11
CA CYS A 347 -7.75 -24.28 -0.02
C CYS A 347 -8.40 -25.61 0.39
N GLU A 348 -7.74 -26.40 1.25
CA GLU A 348 -8.29 -27.65 1.79
C GLU A 348 -9.55 -27.38 2.63
N ALA A 349 -9.54 -26.32 3.45
CA ALA A 349 -10.72 -25.92 4.23
C ALA A 349 -11.90 -25.52 3.34
N LEU A 350 -11.68 -24.78 2.24
CA LEU A 350 -12.74 -24.43 1.29
C LEU A 350 -13.36 -25.67 0.64
N ILE A 351 -12.53 -26.61 0.19
CA ILE A 351 -12.99 -27.88 -0.40
C ILE A 351 -13.78 -28.68 0.63
N GLN A 352 -13.25 -28.80 1.85
CA GLN A 352 -13.94 -29.51 2.94
C GLN A 352 -15.30 -28.86 3.26
N LYS A 353 -15.36 -27.52 3.32
CA LYS A 353 -16.59 -26.79 3.57
C LYS A 353 -17.63 -27.03 2.48
N LYS A 354 -17.22 -27.00 1.21
CA LYS A 354 -18.11 -27.27 0.08
C LYS A 354 -18.63 -28.72 0.07
N ASN A 355 -17.78 -29.67 0.41
CA ASN A 355 -18.18 -31.08 0.52
C ASN A 355 -19.17 -31.32 1.67
N GLN A 356 -18.98 -30.65 2.81
CA GLN A 356 -19.88 -30.75 3.97
C GLN A 356 -21.22 -30.04 3.75
N ASN A 357 -21.21 -28.91 3.05
CA ASN A 357 -22.42 -28.17 2.69
C ASN A 357 -22.41 -27.82 1.20
N PRO A 358 -22.90 -28.72 0.32
CA PRO A 358 -22.95 -28.47 -1.12
C PRO A 358 -23.74 -27.21 -1.52
N SER A 359 -24.64 -26.73 -0.65
CA SER A 359 -25.49 -25.55 -0.90
C SER A 359 -24.82 -24.21 -0.55
N ILE A 360 -23.71 -24.20 0.18
CA ILE A 360 -23.01 -22.95 0.52
C ILE A 360 -22.47 -22.25 -0.75
N ASP A 361 -22.64 -20.93 -0.81
CA ASP A 361 -22.14 -20.10 -1.92
C ASP A 361 -20.67 -19.75 -1.69
N ILE A 362 -19.76 -20.46 -2.37
CA ILE A 362 -18.32 -20.17 -2.34
C ILE A 362 -17.91 -19.59 -3.68
N LYS A 363 -17.38 -18.37 -3.65
CA LYS A 363 -16.85 -17.65 -4.81
C LYS A 363 -15.40 -17.29 -4.57
N VAL A 364 -14.55 -17.62 -5.54
CA VAL A 364 -13.14 -17.26 -5.54
C VAL A 364 -12.85 -16.44 -6.79
N TYR A 365 -12.33 -15.24 -6.60
CA TYR A 365 -11.85 -14.39 -7.67
C TYR A 365 -10.35 -14.19 -7.52
N THR A 366 -9.59 -14.55 -8.55
CA THR A 366 -8.12 -14.58 -8.50
C THR A 366 -7.49 -14.15 -9.81
N ASP A 367 -6.18 -13.87 -9.80
CA ASP A 367 -5.44 -13.55 -11.02
C ASP A 367 -5.37 -14.73 -12.01
N GLN A 368 -5.29 -14.46 -13.31
CA GLN A 368 -5.13 -15.48 -14.36
C GLN A 368 -3.92 -16.38 -14.15
N GLN A 369 -2.89 -15.91 -13.45
CA GLN A 369 -1.72 -16.71 -13.09
C GLN A 369 -2.03 -17.95 -12.26
N GLU A 370 -3.19 -17.99 -11.58
CA GLU A 370 -3.60 -19.15 -10.79
C GLU A 370 -4.32 -20.22 -11.63
N TYR A 371 -4.71 -19.92 -12.87
CA TYR A 371 -5.38 -20.89 -13.74
C TYR A 371 -4.45 -22.01 -14.19
N ILE A 372 -4.91 -23.25 -14.04
CA ILE A 372 -4.23 -24.44 -14.58
C ILE A 372 -5.23 -25.37 -15.27
N THR A 373 -4.74 -26.15 -16.24
CA THR A 373 -5.49 -27.24 -16.86
C THR A 373 -5.46 -28.50 -16.00
N GLU A 374 -6.37 -29.44 -16.29
CA GLU A 374 -6.36 -30.79 -15.70
C GLU A 374 -5.01 -31.49 -15.90
N SER A 375 -4.47 -31.43 -17.12
CA SER A 375 -3.18 -32.04 -17.45
C SER A 375 -2.04 -31.47 -16.61
N TYR A 376 -2.03 -30.16 -16.37
CA TYR A 376 -1.05 -29.53 -15.51
C TYR A 376 -1.28 -29.91 -14.03
N ASN A 377 -2.53 -29.98 -13.58
CA ASN A 377 -2.85 -30.45 -12.22
C ASN A 377 -2.31 -31.87 -11.97
N ASN A 378 -2.52 -32.78 -12.92
CA ASN A 378 -1.98 -34.14 -12.86
C ASN A 378 -0.45 -34.16 -12.82
N TYR A 379 0.20 -33.28 -13.59
CA TYR A 379 1.65 -33.11 -13.58
C TYR A 379 2.16 -32.63 -12.22
N GLN A 380 1.64 -31.53 -11.65
CA GLN A 380 2.10 -31.02 -10.35
C GLN A 380 1.84 -32.00 -9.20
N ILE A 381 0.76 -32.79 -9.27
CA ILE A 381 0.50 -33.87 -8.30
C ILE A 381 1.60 -34.92 -8.38
N ALA A 382 1.97 -35.38 -9.59
CA ALA A 382 3.05 -36.34 -9.77
C ALA A 382 4.39 -35.79 -9.26
N GLN A 383 4.70 -34.51 -9.54
CA GLN A 383 5.90 -33.83 -9.03
C GLN A 383 5.92 -33.80 -7.49
N ARG A 384 4.81 -33.43 -6.85
CA ARG A 384 4.68 -33.45 -5.39
C ARG A 384 4.89 -34.84 -4.82
N GLN A 385 4.31 -35.88 -5.43
CA GLN A 385 4.49 -37.27 -4.96
C GLN A 385 5.95 -37.72 -5.07
N GLN A 386 6.63 -37.34 -6.15
CA GLN A 386 8.06 -37.60 -6.30
C GLN A 386 8.89 -36.86 -5.23
N CYS A 387 8.56 -35.61 -4.92
CA CYS A 387 9.18 -34.85 -3.84
C CYS A 387 9.00 -35.57 -2.49
N LEU A 388 7.76 -35.96 -2.17
CA LEU A 388 7.42 -36.66 -0.93
C LEU A 388 8.13 -38.01 -0.80
N ALA A 389 8.29 -38.75 -1.89
CA ALA A 389 9.02 -40.03 -1.89
C ALA A 389 10.51 -39.86 -1.53
N GLY A 390 11.10 -38.70 -1.83
CA GLY A 390 12.47 -38.35 -1.46
C GLY A 390 12.60 -37.63 -0.10
N ALA A 391 11.49 -37.20 0.50
CA ALA A 391 11.48 -36.43 1.73
C ALA A 391 11.62 -37.34 2.97
N THR A 392 12.74 -37.21 3.67
CA THR A 392 13.09 -38.06 4.84
C THR A 392 12.88 -37.37 6.18
N THR A 393 12.64 -36.06 6.17
CA THR A 393 12.42 -35.26 7.38
C THR A 393 11.06 -34.56 7.33
N PRO A 394 10.44 -34.25 8.50
CA PRO A 394 9.20 -33.48 8.53
C PRO A 394 9.30 -32.12 7.83
N ALA A 395 10.48 -31.48 7.87
CA ALA A 395 10.73 -30.23 7.16
C ALA A 395 10.63 -30.41 5.64
N GLN A 396 11.34 -31.40 5.09
CA GLN A 396 11.28 -31.71 3.65
C GLN A 396 9.86 -32.10 3.21
N GLN A 397 9.14 -32.88 4.03
CA GLN A 397 7.76 -33.26 3.71
C GLN A 397 6.84 -32.05 3.67
N ARG A 398 6.96 -31.14 4.65
CA ARG A 398 6.22 -29.87 4.65
C ARG A 398 6.56 -29.04 3.43
N ASP A 399 7.84 -28.86 3.11
CA ASP A 399 8.25 -28.04 1.97
C ASP A 399 7.68 -28.62 0.65
N CYS A 400 7.68 -29.95 0.47
CA CYS A 400 6.99 -30.60 -0.66
C CYS A 400 5.48 -30.36 -0.70
N LEU A 401 4.81 -30.25 0.45
CA LEU A 401 3.37 -30.00 0.53
C LEU A 401 3.01 -28.54 0.27
N GLU A 402 3.83 -27.61 0.73
CA GLU A 402 3.52 -26.18 0.75
C GLU A 402 4.08 -25.41 -0.45
N GLU A 403 5.15 -25.87 -1.08
CA GLU A 403 5.79 -25.13 -2.18
C GLU A 403 5.11 -25.36 -3.54
N ASN A 404 4.94 -24.27 -4.30
CA ASN A 404 4.70 -24.26 -5.75
C ASN A 404 3.50 -25.09 -6.25
N PHE A 405 2.39 -25.10 -5.52
CA PHE A 405 1.17 -25.80 -5.96
C PHE A 405 0.00 -24.86 -6.20
N LEU A 406 -0.64 -25.02 -7.36
CA LEU A 406 -1.79 -24.22 -7.76
C LEU A 406 -3.07 -25.00 -7.46
N HIS A 407 -3.97 -24.40 -6.68
CA HIS A 407 -5.17 -25.08 -6.16
C HIS A 407 -6.43 -24.87 -7.00
N SER A 408 -6.40 -23.96 -7.97
CA SER A 408 -7.59 -23.49 -8.69
C SER A 408 -8.41 -24.61 -9.33
N TYR A 409 -7.76 -25.57 -10.01
CA TYR A 409 -8.45 -26.71 -10.62
C TYR A 409 -9.10 -27.62 -9.57
N ASN A 410 -8.46 -27.84 -8.43
CA ASN A 410 -9.02 -28.67 -7.35
C ASN A 410 -10.24 -27.99 -6.69
N LEU A 411 -10.23 -26.65 -6.57
CA LEU A 411 -11.39 -25.89 -6.12
C LEU A 411 -12.57 -26.01 -7.10
N ILE A 412 -12.29 -25.90 -8.41
CA ILE A 412 -13.30 -26.07 -9.47
C ILE A 412 -13.91 -27.48 -9.42
N LEU A 413 -13.08 -28.52 -9.30
CA LEU A 413 -13.56 -29.90 -9.17
C LEU A 413 -14.44 -30.12 -7.94
N ALA A 414 -14.20 -29.39 -6.84
CA ALA A 414 -15.05 -29.42 -5.66
C ALA A 414 -16.39 -28.67 -5.83
N GLY A 415 -16.64 -28.06 -7.00
CA GLY A 415 -17.88 -27.33 -7.29
C GLY A 415 -17.90 -25.89 -6.78
N ILE A 416 -16.73 -25.28 -6.54
CA ILE A 416 -16.59 -23.87 -6.14
C ILE A 416 -16.60 -22.97 -7.41
N ASP A 417 -17.30 -21.82 -7.38
CA ASP A 417 -17.26 -20.83 -8.47
C ASP A 417 -15.94 -20.06 -8.42
N VAL A 418 -14.96 -20.52 -9.20
CA VAL A 418 -13.66 -19.89 -9.35
C VAL A 418 -13.61 -19.10 -10.64
N ARG A 419 -13.27 -17.81 -10.55
CA ARG A 419 -13.10 -16.90 -11.68
C ARG A 419 -11.71 -16.30 -11.69
N PHE A 420 -11.22 -16.10 -12.89
CA PHE A 420 -9.89 -15.55 -13.15
C PHE A 420 -10.01 -14.19 -13.82
N LYS A 421 -9.30 -13.20 -13.28
CA LYS A 421 -9.14 -11.92 -13.96
C LYS A 421 -8.03 -12.04 -14.99
N SER A 422 -8.38 -11.90 -16.25
CA SER A 422 -7.42 -11.79 -17.35
C SER A 422 -7.26 -10.33 -17.77
N TYR A 423 -6.03 -9.95 -18.10
CA TYR A 423 -5.69 -8.66 -18.70
C TYR A 423 -5.34 -8.83 -20.18
N SER A 424 -5.50 -7.77 -20.98
CA SER A 424 -5.08 -7.80 -22.38
C SER A 424 -3.57 -8.07 -22.47
N TYR A 425 -3.20 -9.16 -23.14
CA TYR A 425 -1.83 -9.67 -23.24
C TYR A 425 -0.89 -8.62 -23.87
N LYS A 426 0.04 -8.07 -23.09
CA LYS A 426 1.13 -7.22 -23.59
C LYS A 426 2.35 -8.12 -23.79
N TRP A 427 2.72 -8.35 -25.06
CA TRP A 427 3.77 -9.29 -25.51
C TRP A 427 5.18 -8.90 -25.07
N ASP A 428 5.35 -7.65 -24.64
CA ASP A 428 6.53 -7.13 -23.98
C ASP A 428 6.09 -6.70 -22.57
N ASN A 429 6.86 -7.15 -21.58
CA ASN A 429 7.26 -6.39 -20.41
C ASN A 429 6.91 -6.99 -19.03
N THR A 430 7.84 -6.73 -18.13
CA THR A 430 7.83 -6.85 -16.65
C THR A 430 6.72 -6.02 -15.95
N THR A 431 5.65 -5.65 -16.67
CA THR A 431 4.66 -4.61 -16.31
C THR A 431 3.23 -4.98 -16.70
N SER A 432 2.82 -6.24 -16.49
CA SER A 432 1.41 -6.62 -16.68
C SER A 432 0.55 -6.07 -15.53
N GLU A 433 -0.65 -5.61 -15.85
CA GLU A 433 -1.70 -5.34 -14.86
C GLU A 433 -1.97 -6.64 -14.07
N MET A 434 -2.30 -6.52 -12.78
CA MET A 434 -2.44 -7.67 -11.88
C MET A 434 -3.61 -7.47 -10.91
N MET A 435 -4.32 -8.55 -10.65
CA MET A 435 -5.33 -8.58 -9.62
C MET A 435 -4.60 -8.69 -8.28
N HIS A 436 -4.53 -7.61 -7.49
CA HIS A 436 -3.68 -7.56 -6.28
C HIS A 436 -4.46 -7.46 -4.96
N HIS A 437 -5.79 -7.63 -5.02
CA HIS A 437 -6.65 -7.66 -3.85
C HIS A 437 -6.27 -8.77 -2.87
N LYS A 438 -6.55 -8.54 -1.58
CA LYS A 438 -6.28 -9.47 -0.48
C LYS A 438 -7.38 -9.36 0.57
N TYR A 439 -8.58 -9.78 0.20
CA TYR A 439 -9.71 -9.77 1.12
C TYR A 439 -10.62 -10.99 0.96
N ALA A 440 -11.34 -11.31 2.03
CA ALA A 440 -12.36 -12.33 2.08
C ALA A 440 -13.59 -11.79 2.82
N ILE A 441 -14.77 -12.21 2.39
CA ILE A 441 -16.06 -11.89 3.00
C ILE A 441 -16.73 -13.20 3.40
N PHE A 442 -17.15 -13.29 4.65
CA PHE A 442 -17.84 -14.46 5.21
C PHE A 442 -19.24 -14.02 5.62
N ASP A 443 -20.26 -14.78 5.19
CA ASP A 443 -21.68 -14.56 5.52
C ASP A 443 -22.20 -13.12 5.31
N ASP A 444 -21.56 -12.37 4.40
CA ASP A 444 -21.84 -10.96 4.12
C ASP A 444 -21.82 -10.03 5.36
N ASN A 445 -21.16 -10.45 6.45
CA ASN A 445 -21.07 -9.69 7.70
C ASN A 445 -19.65 -9.58 8.28
N ILE A 446 -18.73 -10.47 7.91
CA ILE A 446 -17.33 -10.42 8.35
C ILE A 446 -16.45 -10.19 7.13
N VAL A 447 -15.56 -9.20 7.22
CA VAL A 447 -14.54 -8.91 6.21
C VAL A 447 -13.16 -9.13 6.80
N ALA A 448 -12.35 -9.99 6.19
CA ALA A 448 -10.92 -10.10 6.46
C ALA A 448 -10.16 -9.38 5.33
N VAL A 449 -9.30 -8.42 5.67
CA VAL A 449 -8.57 -7.61 4.69
C VAL A 449 -7.19 -7.22 5.25
N GLY A 450 -6.19 -7.09 4.37
CA GLY A 450 -4.85 -6.65 4.75
C GLY A 450 -3.84 -6.82 3.63
N SER A 451 -2.58 -7.03 4.00
CA SER A 451 -1.46 -7.22 3.05
C SER A 451 -1.02 -8.68 2.87
N TYR A 452 -1.72 -9.63 3.49
CA TYR A 452 -1.39 -11.06 3.48
C TYR A 452 -1.78 -11.71 2.14
N ASN A 453 -0.81 -12.30 1.44
CA ASN A 453 -1.15 -13.19 0.32
C ASN A 453 -1.55 -14.55 0.90
N TYR A 454 -2.59 -15.18 0.35
CA TYR A 454 -3.07 -16.47 0.81
C TYR A 454 -2.12 -17.57 0.33
N SER A 455 -0.91 -17.63 0.88
CA SER A 455 0.20 -18.49 0.43
C SER A 455 1.18 -18.78 1.56
N TYR A 456 1.83 -19.94 1.52
CA TYR A 456 2.76 -20.38 2.57
C TYR A 456 3.93 -19.41 2.80
N ASN A 457 4.50 -18.82 1.74
CA ASN A 457 5.58 -17.85 1.84
C ASN A 457 5.19 -16.55 2.56
N SER A 458 3.89 -16.25 2.71
CA SER A 458 3.44 -15.10 3.50
C SER A 458 3.51 -15.36 5.00
N GLU A 459 3.54 -16.63 5.42
CA GLU A 459 3.74 -17.02 6.81
C GLU A 459 5.21 -16.93 7.23
N THR A 460 6.15 -16.95 6.27
CA THR A 460 7.59 -17.17 6.47
C THR A 460 8.45 -15.92 6.47
#